data_AF-A0A1T1C8V8-F1
#
_entry.id   AF-A0A1T1C8V8-F1
#
_cell.length_a   1.000
_cell.length_b   1.000
_cell.length_c   1.000
_cell.angle_alpha   90.00
_cell.angle_beta   90.00
_cell.angle_gamma   90.00
#
_symmetry.space_group_name_H-M   'P 1'
#
loop_
_entity.id
_entity.type
_entity.pdbx_description
1 polymer ?
#
loop_
_entity_poly.entity_id
_entity_poly.type
_entity_poly.pdbx_seq_one_letter_code
_entity_poly.pdbx_strand_id
1 'polypeptide(L)'
;MNRFISYEGLPINSGGAHSLGKQTALENYTQTIQFLNRFADTNKPINIELVLYQSEKKQYDTLKLIAKLSWKFGIPKFKNDGLLNSWSWKLSENEIEKGFEIFKLNKEFPENSKEPLVLSFLWYFSFIDPKTKQILPNQEKIPELDFRLKNSRIYLRTSNKSTISVWFAFPFEQLGKYETEYINDLKSCLPFKLSEKHWRIWKKSEKGNWIPNKTDIKNAG
;
A
#
# COMPACT_ATOMS: atom_id res chain seq x y z
N MET A 1 -16.43 -0.29 -21.80
CA MET A 1 -16.27 0.56 -20.62
C MET A 1 -15.76 1.91 -21.09
N ASN A 2 -16.47 2.99 -20.76
CA ASN A 2 -16.13 4.34 -21.21
C ASN A 2 -15.78 5.29 -20.04
N ARG A 3 -16.03 4.84 -18.81
CA ARG A 3 -15.74 5.60 -17.58
C ARG A 3 -15.34 4.66 -16.46
N PHE A 4 -14.51 5.13 -15.54
CA PHE A 4 -14.25 4.45 -14.27
C PHE A 4 -13.91 5.48 -13.19
N ILE A 5 -13.92 5.04 -11.93
CA ILE A 5 -13.59 5.90 -10.79
C ILE A 5 -12.28 5.43 -10.19
N SER A 6 -11.39 6.37 -9.84
CA SER A 6 -10.22 6.04 -9.05
C SER A 6 -10.12 6.86 -7.77
N TYR A 7 -9.48 6.27 -6.77
CA TYR A 7 -8.86 6.99 -5.68
C TYR A 7 -7.34 6.92 -5.87
N GLU A 8 -6.74 8.08 -6.09
CA GLU A 8 -5.29 8.21 -6.20
C GLU A 8 -4.73 8.40 -4.78
N GLY A 9 -3.66 7.71 -4.40
CA GLY A 9 -2.98 8.01 -3.16
C GLY A 9 -2.48 9.46 -3.11
N LEU A 10 -1.84 9.84 -2.00
CA LEU A 10 -1.21 11.15 -1.90
C LEU A 10 -0.22 11.36 -3.07
N PRO A 11 -0.16 12.56 -3.66
CA PRO A 11 0.78 12.86 -4.73
C PRO A 11 2.23 12.73 -4.23
N ILE A 12 3.15 12.46 -5.15
CA ILE A 12 4.58 12.26 -4.84
C ILE A 12 5.16 13.47 -4.09
N ASN A 13 4.76 14.69 -4.46
CA ASN A 13 5.18 15.93 -3.80
C ASN A 13 4.75 16.04 -2.32
N SER A 14 3.80 15.22 -1.87
CA SER A 14 3.33 15.12 -0.49
C SER A 14 3.84 13.85 0.20
N GLY A 15 4.84 13.19 -0.39
CA GLY A 15 5.43 11.93 0.12
C GLY A 15 4.79 10.65 -0.43
N GLY A 16 3.78 10.73 -1.30
CA GLY A 16 3.27 9.58 -2.04
C GLY A 16 2.43 8.56 -1.24
N ALA A 17 2.30 8.76 0.08
CA ALA A 17 1.72 7.79 1.01
C ALA A 17 1.06 8.46 2.23
N HIS A 18 -0.04 7.89 2.69
CA HIS A 18 -0.73 8.28 3.92
C HIS A 18 0.06 7.82 5.15
N SER A 19 0.19 8.68 6.16
CA SER A 19 0.69 8.28 7.48
C SER A 19 -0.40 7.52 8.24
N LEU A 20 -0.05 6.39 8.86
CA LEU A 20 -0.99 5.53 9.59
C LEU A 20 -1.10 5.87 11.09
N GLY A 21 -0.69 7.07 11.49
CA GLY A 21 -0.83 7.55 12.86
C GLY A 21 0.01 6.74 13.87
N LYS A 22 -0.52 6.57 15.09
CA LYS A 22 0.19 5.94 16.23
C LYS A 22 0.00 4.42 16.34
N GLN A 23 -0.62 3.79 15.34
CA GLN A 23 -0.82 2.33 15.34
C GLN A 23 0.52 1.61 15.16
N THR A 24 0.66 0.45 15.78
CA THR A 24 1.82 -0.41 15.62
C THR A 24 1.89 -0.99 14.21
N ALA A 25 3.09 -1.38 13.79
CA ALA A 25 3.32 -2.05 12.51
C ALA A 25 2.39 -3.27 12.30
N LEU A 26 2.18 -4.08 13.34
CA LEU A 26 1.34 -5.28 13.27
C LEU A 26 -0.15 -4.93 13.17
N GLU A 27 -0.62 -3.91 13.89
CA GLU A 27 -2.02 -3.43 13.79
C GLU A 27 -2.32 -2.90 12.38
N ASN A 28 -1.40 -2.10 11.82
CA ASN A 28 -1.52 -1.57 10.46
C ASN A 28 -1.62 -2.69 9.41
N TYR A 29 -0.77 -3.70 9.53
CA TYR A 29 -0.83 -4.89 8.68
C TYR A 29 -2.15 -5.65 8.86
N THR A 30 -2.56 -5.91 10.10
CA THR A 30 -3.79 -6.64 10.42
C THR A 30 -5.02 -5.94 9.84
N GLN A 31 -5.15 -4.62 10.01
CA GLN A 31 -6.25 -3.85 9.42
C GLN A 31 -6.21 -3.87 7.89
N THR A 32 -5.02 -3.81 7.29
CA THR A 32 -4.87 -3.94 5.83
C THR A 32 -5.33 -5.31 5.34
N ILE A 33 -4.99 -6.38 6.05
CA ILE A 33 -5.45 -7.74 5.72
C ILE A 33 -6.97 -7.88 5.91
N GLN A 34 -7.54 -7.28 6.96
CA GLN A 34 -8.99 -7.25 7.16
C GLN A 34 -9.72 -6.55 6.01
N PHE A 35 -9.20 -5.41 5.56
CA PHE A 35 -9.67 -4.72 4.37
C PHE A 35 -9.62 -5.63 3.13
N LEU A 36 -8.48 -6.25 2.86
CA LEU A 36 -8.29 -7.11 1.69
C LEU A 36 -9.21 -8.33 1.74
N ASN A 37 -9.35 -8.99 2.89
CA ASN A 37 -10.28 -10.12 3.07
C ASN A 37 -11.73 -9.77 2.76
N ARG A 38 -12.12 -8.51 2.97
CA ARG A 38 -13.49 -8.05 2.76
C ARG A 38 -13.75 -7.60 1.32
N PHE A 39 -12.80 -6.89 0.73
CA PHE A 39 -13.00 -6.15 -0.52
C PHE A 39 -12.11 -6.58 -1.68
N ALA A 40 -11.14 -7.46 -1.49
CA ALA A 40 -10.23 -7.91 -2.53
C ALA A 40 -10.40 -9.40 -2.85
N ASP A 41 -10.12 -9.77 -4.09
CA ASP A 41 -10.07 -11.16 -4.56
C ASP A 41 -8.89 -11.94 -3.98
N THR A 42 -7.86 -11.24 -3.50
CA THR A 42 -6.71 -11.81 -2.83
C THR A 42 -6.25 -10.93 -1.66
N ASN A 43 -5.80 -11.59 -0.59
CA ASN A 43 -5.10 -10.96 0.53
C ASN A 43 -3.59 -11.24 0.49
N LYS A 44 -3.11 -11.98 -0.52
CA LYS A 44 -1.72 -12.41 -0.61
C LYS A 44 -0.86 -11.33 -1.24
N PRO A 45 0.19 -10.85 -0.54
CA PRO A 45 1.08 -9.86 -1.11
C PRO A 45 1.89 -10.49 -2.25
N ILE A 46 2.04 -9.76 -3.35
CA ILE A 46 2.91 -10.16 -4.46
C ILE A 46 4.39 -9.91 -4.15
N ASN A 47 4.68 -9.07 -3.16
CA ASN A 47 6.03 -8.81 -2.68
C ASN A 47 6.00 -8.47 -1.19
N ILE A 48 6.87 -9.13 -0.43
CA ILE A 48 7.16 -8.84 0.97
C ILE A 48 8.66 -8.55 1.04
N GLU A 49 9.05 -7.37 1.51
CA GLU A 49 10.45 -6.97 1.55
C GLU A 49 10.80 -6.42 2.93
N LEU A 50 11.81 -7.01 3.56
CA LEU A 50 12.48 -6.42 4.72
C LEU A 50 13.64 -5.57 4.21
N VAL A 51 13.72 -4.33 4.63
CA VAL A 51 14.78 -3.38 4.25
C VAL A 51 15.49 -2.88 5.49
N LEU A 52 16.83 -2.95 5.46
CA LEU A 52 17.72 -2.26 6.38
C LEU A 52 18.35 -1.06 5.65
N TYR A 53 18.15 0.14 6.17
CA TYR A 53 18.85 1.34 5.70
C TYR A 53 20.20 1.49 6.41
N GLN A 54 21.17 2.13 5.75
CA GLN A 54 22.42 2.53 6.38
C GLN A 54 22.21 3.70 7.35
N SER A 55 22.96 3.71 8.45
CA SER A 55 23.01 4.87 9.33
C SER A 55 23.95 5.94 8.80
N GLU A 56 23.43 7.09 8.35
CA GLU A 56 24.24 8.26 7.95
C GLU A 56 25.17 8.72 9.08
N LYS A 57 24.65 8.72 10.32
CA LYS A 57 25.33 9.22 11.51
C LYS A 57 25.97 8.10 12.34
N LYS A 58 26.13 6.89 11.78
CA LYS A 58 26.66 5.69 12.49
C LYS A 58 25.95 5.41 13.84
N GLN A 59 24.66 5.70 13.92
CA GLN A 59 23.82 5.48 15.10
C GLN A 59 23.60 4.00 15.42
N TYR A 60 23.92 3.11 14.48
CA TYR A 60 23.90 1.66 14.65
C TYR A 60 24.93 1.00 13.73
N ASP A 61 25.42 -0.16 14.16
CA ASP A 61 26.32 -0.98 13.37
C ASP A 61 25.54 -1.72 12.28
N THR A 62 25.59 -1.17 11.07
CA THR A 62 24.91 -1.72 9.90
C THR A 62 25.45 -3.10 9.52
N LEU A 63 26.76 -3.36 9.66
CA LEU A 63 27.36 -4.65 9.32
C LEU A 63 26.92 -5.76 10.29
N LYS A 64 26.88 -5.45 11.58
CA LYS A 64 26.37 -6.37 12.61
C LYS A 64 24.91 -6.74 12.35
N LEU A 65 24.08 -5.77 11.95
CA LEU A 65 22.68 -6.02 11.60
C LEU A 65 22.53 -6.83 10.32
N ILE A 66 23.32 -6.55 9.28
CA ILE A 66 23.35 -7.36 8.06
C ILE A 66 23.67 -8.80 8.41
N ALA A 67 24.70 -9.08 9.21
CA ALA A 67 25.05 -10.44 9.61
C ALA A 67 23.89 -11.13 10.35
N LYS A 68 23.29 -10.46 11.34
CA LYS A 68 22.16 -10.99 12.12
C LYS A 68 20.94 -11.28 11.28
N LEU A 69 20.57 -10.37 10.38
CA LEU A 69 19.44 -10.54 9.47
C LEU A 69 19.74 -11.60 8.42
N SER A 70 20.98 -11.68 7.95
CA SER A 70 21.37 -12.68 6.94
C SER A 70 21.31 -14.10 7.47
N TRP A 71 21.61 -14.28 8.76
CA TRP A 71 21.40 -15.56 9.43
C TRP A 71 19.93 -15.98 9.47
N LYS A 72 19.00 -15.01 9.58
CA LYS A 72 17.56 -15.28 9.76
C LYS A 72 16.78 -15.34 8.42
N PHE A 73 17.20 -14.58 7.41
CA PHE A 73 16.48 -14.40 6.13
C PHE A 73 17.34 -14.66 4.87
N GLY A 74 18.57 -15.14 5.04
CA GLY A 74 19.48 -15.40 3.92
C GLY A 74 20.20 -14.16 3.39
N ILE A 75 20.72 -14.21 2.18
CA ILE A 75 21.62 -13.16 1.66
C ILE A 75 20.80 -11.94 1.18
N PRO A 76 21.11 -10.71 1.63
CA PRO A 76 20.43 -9.52 1.17
C PRO A 76 20.82 -9.14 -0.26
N LYS A 77 19.95 -8.37 -0.90
CA LYS A 77 20.29 -7.55 -2.06
C LYS A 77 20.72 -6.16 -1.61
N PHE A 78 21.89 -5.74 -2.04
CA PHE A 78 22.36 -4.38 -1.85
C PHE A 78 21.70 -3.45 -2.87
N LYS A 79 21.29 -2.26 -2.41
CA LYS A 79 20.78 -1.17 -3.25
C LYS A 79 21.44 0.14 -2.81
N ASN A 80 21.88 0.94 -3.78
CA ASN A 80 22.29 2.33 -3.55
C ASN A 80 21.34 3.21 -4.36
N ASP A 81 20.45 3.91 -3.67
CA ASP A 81 19.41 4.77 -4.27
C ASP A 81 19.86 6.23 -4.41
N GLY A 82 21.15 6.52 -4.20
CA GLY A 82 21.74 7.86 -4.27
C GLY A 82 21.53 8.70 -3.01
N LEU A 83 20.68 8.26 -2.07
CA LEU A 83 20.50 8.90 -0.77
C LEU A 83 21.13 8.05 0.33
N LEU A 84 20.81 6.75 0.37
CA LEU A 84 21.32 5.82 1.36
C LEU A 84 21.56 4.44 0.77
N ASN A 85 22.64 3.81 1.22
CA ASN A 85 22.80 2.38 1.01
C ASN A 85 21.71 1.63 1.80
N SER A 86 21.18 0.58 1.19
CA SER A 86 20.20 -0.31 1.83
C SER A 86 20.44 -1.76 1.45
N TRP A 87 19.98 -2.65 2.32
CA TRP A 87 20.02 -4.10 2.15
C TRP A 87 18.60 -4.63 2.27
N SER A 88 18.17 -5.42 1.29
CA SER A 88 16.82 -5.95 1.28
C SER A 88 16.76 -7.47 1.17
N TRP A 89 15.83 -8.05 1.93
CA TRP A 89 15.51 -9.46 1.92
C TRP A 89 14.09 -9.61 1.38
N LYS A 90 13.92 -10.52 0.42
CA LYS A 90 12.58 -10.96 0.01
C LYS A 90 12.11 -12.00 0.99
N LEU A 91 10.94 -11.77 1.57
CA LEU A 91 10.32 -12.68 2.52
C LEU A 91 9.18 -13.44 1.82
N SER A 92 8.90 -14.62 2.32
CA SER A 92 7.71 -15.40 2.02
C SER A 92 6.64 -15.21 3.09
N GLU A 93 5.41 -15.66 2.82
CA GLU A 93 4.27 -15.45 3.73
C GLU A 93 4.49 -16.05 5.13
N ASN A 94 5.19 -17.18 5.23
CA ASN A 94 5.51 -17.83 6.51
C ASN A 94 6.62 -17.10 7.31
N GLU A 95 7.26 -16.10 6.73
CA GLU A 95 8.29 -15.28 7.37
C GLU A 95 7.75 -13.94 7.88
N ILE A 96 6.49 -13.59 7.60
CA ILE A 96 5.89 -12.31 8.00
C ILE A 96 5.95 -12.11 9.51
N GLU A 97 5.56 -13.11 10.30
CA GLU A 97 5.59 -13.04 11.76
C GLU A 97 7.01 -12.79 12.28
N LYS A 98 7.99 -13.54 11.75
CA LYS A 98 9.42 -13.34 12.04
C LYS A 98 9.90 -11.95 11.63
N GLY A 99 9.34 -11.37 10.57
CA GLY A 99 9.57 -10.01 10.12
C GLY A 99 9.13 -8.97 11.16
N PHE A 100 7.93 -9.12 11.73
CA PHE A 100 7.45 -8.23 12.78
C PHE A 100 8.25 -8.36 14.09
N GLU A 101 8.74 -9.55 14.42
CA GLU A 101 9.62 -9.74 15.58
C GLU A 101 10.90 -8.90 15.49
N ILE A 102 11.42 -8.65 14.29
CA ILE A 102 12.63 -7.84 14.08
C ILE A 102 12.42 -6.41 14.58
N PHE A 103 11.20 -5.89 14.55
CA PHE A 103 10.92 -4.56 15.12
C PHE A 103 11.10 -4.51 16.64
N LYS A 104 11.20 -5.66 17.34
CA LYS A 104 11.67 -5.67 18.73
C LYS A 104 13.14 -5.23 18.82
N LEU A 105 13.96 -5.50 17.81
CA LEU A 105 15.32 -4.98 17.70
C LEU A 105 15.36 -3.47 17.49
N ASN A 106 14.27 -2.85 16.98
CA ASN A 106 14.23 -1.39 16.85
C ASN A 106 14.23 -0.66 18.19
N LYS A 107 13.90 -1.35 19.30
CA LYS A 107 13.99 -0.79 20.65
C LYS A 107 15.44 -0.58 21.11
N GLU A 108 16.42 -1.15 20.41
CA GLU A 108 17.85 -1.00 20.68
C GLU A 108 18.46 0.23 19.96
N PHE A 109 17.69 0.93 19.10
CA PHE A 109 18.18 2.07 18.33
C PHE A 109 17.77 3.42 18.93
N PRO A 110 18.58 4.47 18.74
CA PRO A 110 18.20 5.82 19.16
C PRO A 110 16.93 6.30 18.42
N GLU A 111 16.05 7.00 19.13
CA GLU A 111 14.75 7.51 18.63
C GLU A 111 14.84 8.35 17.34
N ASN A 112 16.03 8.91 17.04
CA ASN A 112 16.27 9.85 15.94
C ASN A 112 17.00 9.24 14.74
N SER A 113 17.01 7.91 14.58
CA SER A 113 17.47 7.27 13.35
C SER A 113 16.34 7.24 12.31
N LYS A 114 16.64 7.59 11.05
CA LYS A 114 15.77 7.21 9.92
C LYS A 114 15.55 5.71 10.07
N GLU A 115 14.29 5.34 10.30
CA GLU A 115 13.86 4.02 10.78
C GLU A 115 14.64 2.89 10.10
N PRO A 116 15.57 2.25 10.81
CA PRO A 116 16.58 1.43 10.18
C PRO A 116 15.97 0.22 9.50
N LEU A 117 14.93 -0.35 10.12
CA LEU A 117 14.25 -1.54 9.65
C LEU A 117 12.84 -1.21 9.23
N VAL A 118 12.52 -1.68 8.02
CA VAL A 118 11.23 -1.48 7.37
C VAL A 118 10.78 -2.81 6.80
N LEU A 119 9.53 -3.15 7.04
CA LEU A 119 8.87 -4.30 6.42
C LEU A 119 7.78 -3.76 5.49
N SER A 120 7.92 -4.01 4.21
CA SER A 120 6.99 -3.54 3.19
C SER A 120 6.24 -4.68 2.52
N PHE A 121 5.01 -4.37 2.10
CA PHE A 121 4.09 -5.31 1.49
C PHE A 121 3.44 -4.64 0.28
N LEU A 122 3.37 -5.36 -0.83
CA LEU A 122 2.71 -4.91 -2.05
C LEU A 122 1.61 -5.89 -2.44
N TRP A 123 0.41 -5.38 -2.64
CA TRP A 123 -0.71 -6.12 -3.19
C TRP A 123 -1.18 -5.49 -4.50
N TYR A 124 -1.47 -6.35 -5.48
CA TYR A 124 -2.36 -6.03 -6.59
C TYR A 124 -3.60 -6.89 -6.44
N PHE A 125 -4.77 -6.30 -6.67
CA PHE A 125 -6.03 -7.00 -6.50
C PHE A 125 -7.13 -6.40 -7.37
N SER A 126 -8.20 -7.18 -7.51
CA SER A 126 -9.49 -6.75 -8.01
C SER A 126 -10.48 -6.64 -6.86
N PHE A 127 -11.34 -5.62 -6.92
CA PHE A 127 -12.40 -5.46 -5.93
C PHE A 127 -13.46 -6.55 -6.05
N ILE A 128 -14.00 -7.02 -4.93
CA ILE A 128 -15.12 -7.96 -4.86
C ILE A 128 -16.32 -7.31 -4.20
N ASP A 129 -17.53 -7.75 -4.53
CA ASP A 129 -18.70 -7.44 -3.71
C ASP A 129 -18.60 -8.18 -2.36
N PRO A 130 -18.61 -7.48 -1.21
CA PRO A 130 -18.40 -8.11 0.09
C PRO A 130 -19.52 -9.07 0.49
N LYS A 131 -20.73 -8.95 -0.09
CA LYS A 131 -21.89 -9.82 0.15
C LYS A 131 -21.83 -11.08 -0.72
N THR A 132 -21.56 -10.93 -2.02
CA THR A 132 -21.58 -12.08 -2.96
C THR A 132 -20.23 -12.77 -3.11
N LYS A 133 -19.15 -12.11 -2.68
CA LYS A 133 -17.74 -12.53 -2.88
C LYS A 133 -17.31 -12.67 -4.34
N GLN A 134 -18.11 -12.15 -5.26
CA GLN A 134 -17.77 -12.13 -6.68
C GLN A 134 -16.96 -10.88 -7.02
N ILE A 135 -16.02 -11.03 -7.95
CA ILE A 135 -15.26 -9.92 -8.52
C ILE A 135 -16.22 -8.92 -9.16
N LEU A 136 -16.08 -7.63 -8.84
CA LEU A 136 -16.87 -6.59 -9.47
C LEU A 136 -16.62 -6.60 -11.00
N PRO A 137 -17.66 -6.55 -11.84
CA PRO A 137 -17.53 -6.75 -13.27
C PRO A 137 -16.73 -5.64 -13.95
N ASN A 138 -16.13 -5.93 -15.10
CA ASN A 138 -15.44 -4.97 -15.98
C ASN A 138 -14.12 -4.39 -15.47
N GLN A 139 -13.54 -4.93 -14.38
CA GLN A 139 -12.23 -4.47 -13.91
C GLN A 139 -11.10 -4.77 -14.90
N GLU A 140 -11.22 -5.85 -15.67
CA GLU A 140 -10.32 -6.21 -16.76
C GLU A 140 -10.35 -5.21 -17.94
N LYS A 141 -11.37 -4.34 -17.98
CA LYS A 141 -11.54 -3.30 -19.01
C LYS A 141 -11.00 -1.94 -18.56
N ILE A 142 -10.54 -1.82 -17.31
CA ILE A 142 -9.88 -0.61 -16.81
C ILE A 142 -8.51 -0.49 -17.51
N PRO A 143 -8.18 0.66 -18.10
CA PRO A 143 -6.91 0.84 -18.79
C PRO A 143 -5.72 0.82 -17.83
N GLU A 144 -4.59 0.33 -18.31
CA GLU A 144 -3.31 0.55 -17.65
C GLU A 144 -2.84 1.98 -17.94
N LEU A 145 -3.10 2.90 -17.02
CA LEU A 145 -2.69 4.31 -17.15
C LEU A 145 -1.19 4.52 -16.87
N ASP A 146 -0.63 3.65 -16.04
CA ASP A 146 0.76 3.61 -15.63
C ASP A 146 1.07 2.15 -15.28
N PHE A 147 2.20 1.64 -15.75
CA PHE A 147 2.57 0.23 -15.54
C PHE A 147 2.68 -0.19 -14.07
N ARG A 148 2.80 0.80 -13.17
CA ARG A 148 2.84 0.59 -11.71
C ARG A 148 1.45 0.45 -11.09
N LEU A 149 0.39 0.79 -11.84
CA LEU A 149 -1.01 0.93 -11.43
C LEU A 149 -1.90 -0.12 -12.12
N LYS A 150 -1.52 -1.38 -12.04
CA LYS A 150 -2.33 -2.50 -12.52
C LYS A 150 -3.54 -2.71 -11.61
N ASN A 151 -4.76 -2.53 -12.13
CA ASN A 151 -6.03 -2.58 -11.37
C ASN A 151 -5.99 -1.72 -10.10
N SER A 152 -6.10 -2.34 -8.92
CA SER A 152 -5.97 -1.69 -7.62
C SER A 152 -4.72 -2.19 -6.89
N ARG A 153 -4.13 -1.31 -6.09
CA ARG A 153 -2.86 -1.53 -5.40
C ARG A 153 -2.89 -0.98 -3.99
N ILE A 154 -2.29 -1.73 -3.07
CA ILE A 154 -1.83 -1.24 -1.77
C ILE A 154 -0.34 -1.51 -1.64
N TYR A 155 0.41 -0.48 -1.26
CA TYR A 155 1.79 -0.61 -0.80
C TYR A 155 1.87 -0.13 0.65
N LEU A 156 2.02 -1.06 1.58
CA LEU A 156 2.15 -0.79 3.01
C LEU A 156 3.63 -0.83 3.37
N ARG A 157 4.14 0.25 3.97
CA ARG A 157 5.48 0.33 4.55
C ARG A 157 5.33 0.38 6.06
N THR A 158 5.74 -0.66 6.77
CA THR A 158 5.68 -0.70 8.24
C THR A 158 7.03 -0.48 8.88
N SER A 159 7.00 0.27 9.96
CA SER A 159 8.13 0.66 10.82
C SER A 159 7.54 1.36 12.06
N ASN A 160 8.35 2.10 12.82
CA ASN A 160 7.84 2.94 13.92
C ASN A 160 6.80 3.98 13.44
N LYS A 161 6.95 4.52 12.24
CA LYS A 161 5.99 5.38 11.54
C LYS A 161 5.62 4.72 10.21
N SER A 162 4.54 3.96 10.25
CA SER A 162 4.04 3.25 9.08
C SER A 162 3.36 4.20 8.09
N THR A 163 3.51 3.90 6.79
CA THR A 163 2.86 4.63 5.71
C THR A 163 2.20 3.68 4.72
N ILE A 164 1.15 4.14 4.05
CA ILE A 164 0.42 3.37 3.04
C ILE A 164 0.21 4.19 1.77
N SER A 165 0.63 3.65 0.63
CA SER A 165 0.35 4.21 -0.69
C SER A 165 -0.69 3.36 -1.37
N VAL A 166 -1.73 3.98 -1.92
CA VAL A 166 -2.84 3.26 -2.54
C VAL A 166 -3.12 3.79 -3.94
N TRP A 167 -3.66 2.91 -4.77
CA TRP A 167 -4.36 3.26 -6.00
C TRP A 167 -5.56 2.34 -6.07
N PHE A 168 -6.76 2.89 -6.02
CA PHE A 168 -7.97 2.10 -6.15
C PHE A 168 -8.63 2.44 -7.47
N ALA A 169 -8.82 1.45 -8.34
CA ALA A 169 -9.56 1.61 -9.58
C ALA A 169 -10.86 0.81 -9.49
N PHE A 170 -11.96 1.54 -9.35
CA PHE A 170 -13.30 1.00 -9.24
C PHE A 170 -13.94 0.91 -10.63
N PRO A 171 -14.61 -0.20 -10.97
CA PRO A 171 -15.22 -0.38 -12.29
C PRO A 171 -16.54 0.39 -12.47
N PHE A 172 -16.80 1.40 -11.64
CA PHE A 172 -18.05 2.15 -11.62
C PHE A 172 -18.05 3.22 -12.71
N GLU A 173 -18.97 3.12 -13.67
CA GLU A 173 -19.13 4.15 -14.70
C GLU A 173 -19.88 5.40 -14.18
N GLN A 174 -20.67 5.21 -13.11
CA GLN A 174 -21.45 6.24 -12.42
C GLN A 174 -21.55 5.96 -10.92
N LEU A 175 -21.76 7.00 -10.11
CA LEU A 175 -22.03 6.88 -8.68
C LEU A 175 -23.54 6.82 -8.45
N GLY A 176 -24.09 5.61 -8.42
CA GLY A 176 -25.43 5.36 -7.94
C GLY A 176 -25.47 5.11 -6.43
N LYS A 177 -26.62 4.64 -5.95
CA LYS A 177 -26.81 4.30 -4.53
C LYS A 177 -25.87 3.16 -4.09
N TYR A 178 -25.80 2.08 -4.87
CA TYR A 178 -24.96 0.93 -4.55
C TYR A 178 -23.47 1.31 -4.50
N GLU A 179 -22.97 2.03 -5.51
CA GLU A 179 -21.55 2.41 -5.60
C GLU A 179 -21.15 3.34 -4.45
N THR A 180 -22.05 4.24 -4.07
CA THR A 180 -21.85 5.15 -2.93
C THR A 180 -21.82 4.40 -1.60
N GLU A 181 -22.77 3.50 -1.37
CA GLU A 181 -22.80 2.64 -0.19
C GLU A 181 -21.56 1.74 -0.10
N TYR A 182 -21.13 1.15 -1.24
CA TYR A 182 -19.93 0.34 -1.35
C TYR A 182 -18.68 1.14 -0.96
N ILE A 183 -18.51 2.35 -1.51
CA ILE A 183 -17.37 3.21 -1.20
C ILE A 183 -17.39 3.65 0.27
N ASN A 184 -18.56 3.94 0.85
CA ASN A 184 -18.68 4.32 2.25
C ASN A 184 -18.33 3.17 3.20
N ASP A 185 -18.81 1.95 2.93
CA ASP A 185 -18.45 0.75 3.69
C ASP A 185 -16.93 0.50 3.60
N LEU A 186 -16.37 0.61 2.39
CA LEU A 186 -14.94 0.50 2.14
C LEU A 186 -14.12 1.52 2.95
N LYS A 187 -14.53 2.81 2.94
CA LYS A 187 -13.89 3.90 3.69
C LYS A 187 -13.79 3.55 5.19
N SER A 188 -14.81 2.91 5.76
CA SER A 188 -14.85 2.56 7.18
C SER A 188 -13.86 1.44 7.58
N CYS A 189 -13.38 0.66 6.61
CA CYS A 189 -12.50 -0.49 6.85
C CYS A 189 -11.02 -0.20 6.61
N LEU A 190 -10.66 1.00 6.13
CA LEU A 190 -9.27 1.36 5.84
C LEU A 190 -8.54 1.84 7.11
N PRO A 191 -7.22 1.57 7.25
CA PRO A 191 -6.41 2.08 8.37
C PRO A 191 -6.09 3.58 8.25
N PHE A 192 -6.68 4.28 7.28
CA PHE A 192 -6.48 5.70 7.03
C PHE A 192 -7.74 6.34 6.43
N LYS A 193 -7.83 7.67 6.54
CA LYS A 193 -8.93 8.43 5.96
C LYS A 193 -8.66 8.75 4.49
N LEU A 194 -9.62 8.46 3.62
CA LEU A 194 -9.62 8.93 2.24
C LEU A 194 -9.93 10.43 2.21
N SER A 195 -9.22 11.18 1.37
CA SER A 195 -9.46 12.61 1.17
C SER A 195 -10.20 12.83 -0.15
N GLU A 196 -11.23 13.68 -0.11
CA GLU A 196 -12.06 13.95 -1.28
C GLU A 196 -11.28 14.51 -2.48
N LYS A 197 -10.13 15.13 -2.22
CA LYS A 197 -9.27 15.73 -3.25
C LYS A 197 -8.61 14.71 -4.18
N HIS A 198 -8.59 13.43 -3.83
CA HIS A 198 -7.89 12.41 -4.60
C HIS A 198 -8.79 11.49 -5.43
N TRP A 199 -10.10 11.70 -5.39
CA TRP A 199 -11.00 10.97 -6.28
C TRP A 199 -10.97 11.54 -7.69
N ARG A 200 -11.01 10.66 -8.69
CA ARG A 200 -11.12 11.01 -10.11
C ARG A 200 -12.20 10.19 -10.78
N ILE A 201 -12.93 10.82 -11.69
CA ILE A 201 -13.67 10.12 -12.75
C ILE A 201 -12.82 10.19 -14.01
N TRP A 202 -12.46 9.03 -14.52
CA TRP A 202 -11.79 8.89 -15.79
C TRP A 202 -12.81 8.70 -16.89
N LYS A 203 -12.65 9.42 -18.00
CA LYS A 203 -13.51 9.29 -19.19
C LYS A 203 -12.65 8.99 -20.40
N LYS A 204 -13.08 8.03 -21.21
CA LYS A 204 -12.48 7.74 -22.51
C LYS A 204 -12.96 8.80 -23.52
N SER A 205 -12.01 9.49 -24.14
CA SER A 205 -12.27 10.41 -25.25
C SER A 205 -12.58 9.65 -26.54
N GLU A 206 -13.14 10.34 -27.53
CA GLU A 206 -13.38 9.78 -28.87
C GLU A 206 -12.10 9.25 -29.53
N LYS A 207 -10.96 9.88 -29.25
CA LYS A 207 -9.62 9.46 -29.73
C LYS A 207 -9.03 8.29 -28.93
N GLY A 208 -9.76 7.74 -27.96
CA GLY A 208 -9.35 6.59 -27.16
C GLY A 208 -8.51 6.91 -25.91
N ASN A 209 -8.07 8.16 -25.74
CA ASN A 209 -7.30 8.60 -24.56
C ASN A 209 -8.20 8.71 -23.31
N TRP A 210 -7.65 8.39 -22.14
CA TRP A 210 -8.34 8.51 -20.86
C TRP A 210 -7.99 9.84 -20.17
N ILE A 211 -9.02 10.60 -19.80
CA ILE A 211 -8.86 11.94 -19.24
C ILE A 211 -9.41 11.94 -17.80
N PRO A 212 -8.58 12.30 -16.80
CA PRO A 212 -9.03 12.40 -15.42
C PRO A 212 -9.81 13.70 -15.19
N ASN A 213 -10.96 13.59 -14.53
CA ASN A 213 -11.74 14.73 -14.06
C ASN A 213 -11.89 14.64 -12.54
N LYS A 214 -11.92 15.79 -11.87
CA LYS A 214 -12.28 15.83 -10.44
C LYS A 214 -13.71 15.30 -10.27
N THR A 215 -13.93 14.58 -9.18
CA THR A 215 -15.26 14.14 -8.78
C THR A 215 -15.50 14.53 -7.34
N ASP A 216 -16.70 15.04 -7.09
CA ASP A 216 -17.19 15.32 -5.76
C ASP A 216 -17.87 14.04 -5.25
N ILE A 217 -17.11 13.13 -4.63
CA ILE A 217 -17.73 12.07 -3.82
C ILE A 217 -18.12 12.71 -2.48
N LYS A 218 -19.11 13.61 -2.51
CA LYS A 218 -19.65 14.19 -1.28
C LYS A 218 -20.17 13.04 -0.42
N ASN A 219 -19.85 13.08 0.87
CA ASN A 219 -20.44 12.21 1.87
C ASN A 219 -21.95 12.13 1.63
N ALA A 220 -22.43 10.99 1.12
CA ALA A 220 -23.75 10.54 1.50
C ALA A 220 -23.56 10.11 2.96
N GLY A 221 -24.11 10.93 3.85
CA GLY A 221 -23.96 10.78 5.30
C GLY A 221 -24.41 9.44 5.84
#